data_AF-A0A842VK08-F1
#
_entry.id   AF-A0A842VK08-F1
#
_cell.length_a   1.000
_cell.length_b   1.000
_cell.length_c   1.000
_cell.angle_alpha   90.00
_cell.angle_beta   90.00
_cell.angle_gamma   90.00
#
_symmetry.space_group_name_H-M   'P 1'
#
loop_
_entity.id
_entity.type
_entity.pdbx_description
1 polymer ?
#
loop_
_entity_poly.entity_id
_entity_poly.type
_entity_poly.pdbx_seq_one_letter_code
_entity_poly.pdbx_strand_id
1 'polypeptide(L)'
;MQINKATKTVVMAFGILLAFAGIEHGIGEILQGNVAPDSIFIKSWGDSELFSIFAGEPAMTLIPNFLISGVLTILVSIAIIFQVIFFQRTRMSGLILVLLSGLLLIVGGGFGPPLIGFIIEFEGMKINSNFPMLRTLRTTGMVTFISHIWKFSTPFGIFATCF
;
A
#
# COMPACT_ATOMS: atom_id res chain seq x y z
N MET A 1 -6.74 -19.99 -12.69
CA MET A 1 -7.21 -20.35 -11.33
C MET A 1 -8.05 -19.19 -10.82
N GLN A 2 -9.35 -19.39 -10.57
CA GLN A 2 -10.24 -18.30 -10.14
C GLN A 2 -10.12 -18.09 -8.63
N ILE A 3 -9.61 -16.93 -8.25
CA ILE A 3 -9.65 -16.43 -6.87
C ILE A 3 -11.07 -15.98 -6.55
N ASN A 4 -11.47 -16.08 -5.27
CA ASN A 4 -12.78 -15.62 -4.82
C ASN A 4 -12.90 -14.08 -4.87
N LYS A 5 -14.12 -13.56 -4.98
CA LYS A 5 -14.37 -12.12 -5.10
C LYS A 5 -13.79 -11.30 -3.94
N ALA A 6 -13.79 -11.84 -2.71
CA ALA A 6 -13.31 -11.12 -1.53
C ALA A 6 -11.81 -10.82 -1.61
N THR A 7 -10.98 -11.82 -1.93
CA THR A 7 -9.53 -11.62 -2.11
C THR A 7 -9.25 -10.64 -3.24
N LYS A 8 -10.00 -10.70 -4.36
CA LYS A 8 -9.87 -9.73 -5.45
C LYS A 8 -10.16 -8.30 -4.95
N THR A 9 -11.24 -8.11 -4.20
CA THR A 9 -11.59 -6.79 -3.64
C THR A 9 -10.54 -6.26 -2.68
N VAL A 10 -10.02 -7.10 -1.78
CA VAL A 10 -8.98 -6.69 -0.82
C VAL A 10 -7.72 -6.24 -1.56
N VAL A 11 -7.21 -7.05 -2.48
CA VAL A 11 -6.03 -6.69 -3.28
C VAL A 11 -6.26 -5.40 -4.06
N MET A 12 -7.44 -5.22 -4.66
CA MET A 12 -7.74 -3.99 -5.39
C MET A 12 -7.77 -2.77 -4.48
N ALA A 13 -8.48 -2.86 -3.35
CA ALA A 13 -8.59 -1.77 -2.41
C ALA A 13 -7.22 -1.35 -1.88
N PHE A 14 -6.42 -2.31 -1.39
CA PHE A 14 -5.12 -1.99 -0.84
C PHE A 14 -4.08 -1.62 -1.90
N GLY A 15 -4.13 -2.21 -3.10
CA GLY A 15 -3.25 -1.81 -4.19
C GLY A 15 -3.52 -0.37 -4.66
N ILE A 16 -4.79 0.04 -4.66
CA ILE A 16 -5.17 1.43 -4.92
C ILE A 16 -4.69 2.35 -3.78
N LEU A 17 -4.93 1.99 -2.51
CA LEU A 17 -4.45 2.77 -1.35
C LEU A 17 -2.93 2.95 -1.37
N LEU A 18 -2.20 1.88 -1.67
CA LEU A 18 -0.74 1.86 -1.82
C LEU A 18 -0.28 2.85 -2.89
N ALA A 19 -0.94 2.85 -4.05
CA ALA A 19 -0.61 3.79 -5.11
C ALA A 19 -0.96 5.25 -4.74
N PHE A 20 -2.06 5.50 -4.04
CA PHE A 20 -2.39 6.86 -3.59
C PHE A 20 -1.37 7.41 -2.59
N ALA A 21 -0.93 6.59 -1.64
CA ALA A 21 0.15 6.96 -0.72
C ALA A 21 1.47 7.23 -1.48
N GLY A 22 1.79 6.43 -2.51
CA GLY A 22 2.92 6.74 -3.39
C GLY A 22 2.77 8.09 -4.12
N ILE A 23 1.59 8.38 -4.70
CA ILE A 23 1.35 9.67 -5.37
C ILE A 23 1.53 10.85 -4.41
N GLU A 24 1.01 10.71 -3.20
CA GLU A 24 1.13 11.71 -2.13
C GLU A 24 2.61 11.99 -1.81
N HIS A 25 3.43 10.95 -1.65
CA HIS A 25 4.89 11.08 -1.49
C HIS A 25 5.55 11.77 -2.68
N GLY A 26 5.17 11.39 -3.90
CA GLY A 26 5.72 11.98 -5.11
C GLY A 26 5.41 13.47 -5.23
N ILE A 27 4.23 13.91 -4.77
CA ILE A 27 3.88 15.34 -4.66
C ILE A 27 4.79 16.01 -3.62
N GLY A 28 4.95 15.41 -2.44
CA GLY A 28 5.82 15.92 -1.37
C GLY A 28 7.28 16.09 -1.80
N GLU A 29 7.80 15.21 -2.65
CA GLU A 29 9.15 15.31 -3.21
C GLU A 29 9.25 16.35 -4.32
N ILE A 30 8.28 16.41 -5.24
CA ILE A 30 8.25 17.44 -6.29
C ILE A 30 8.24 18.84 -5.68
N LEU A 31 7.49 19.05 -4.58
CA LEU A 31 7.41 20.34 -3.89
C LEU A 31 8.72 20.76 -3.21
N GLN A 32 9.62 19.82 -2.89
CA GLN A 32 10.98 20.12 -2.41
C GLN A 32 11.90 20.60 -3.55
N GLY A 33 11.51 20.35 -4.80
CA GLY A 33 12.13 20.94 -5.98
C GLY A 33 13.39 20.23 -6.48
N ASN A 34 14.16 20.93 -7.31
CA ASN A 34 15.36 20.40 -7.97
C ASN A 34 16.59 20.44 -7.03
N VAL A 35 16.47 19.78 -5.89
CA VAL A 35 17.49 19.74 -4.82
C VAL A 35 17.88 18.29 -4.57
N ALA A 36 19.17 18.07 -4.28
CA ALA A 36 19.67 16.74 -3.91
C ALA A 36 19.30 16.43 -2.45
N PRO A 37 18.91 15.19 -2.13
CA PRO A 37 18.68 14.78 -0.75
C PRO A 37 20.01 14.70 0.02
N ASP A 38 19.99 15.12 1.28
CA ASP A 38 21.17 15.06 2.17
C ASP A 38 21.57 13.62 2.53
N SER A 39 20.64 12.68 2.42
CA SER A 39 20.85 11.27 2.74
C SER A 39 19.90 10.35 1.96
N ILE A 40 20.18 9.05 1.96
CA ILE A 40 19.31 8.03 1.34
C ILE A 40 17.93 7.98 2.03
N PHE A 41 17.90 8.23 3.35
CA PHE A 41 16.65 8.38 4.10
C PHE A 41 16.22 9.83 4.01
N ILE A 42 15.00 10.03 3.51
CA ILE A 42 14.46 11.35 3.24
C ILE A 42 13.16 11.54 4.00
N LYS A 43 12.81 12.81 4.14
CA LYS A 43 11.57 13.24 4.73
C LYS A 43 10.69 13.78 3.61
N SER A 44 9.74 12.96 3.17
CA SER A 44 8.69 13.44 2.28
C SER A 44 7.91 14.53 3.00
N TRP A 45 7.47 15.54 2.26
CA TRP A 45 6.84 16.74 2.82
C TRP A 45 7.69 17.56 3.79
N GLY A 46 9.01 17.37 3.80
CA GLY A 46 10.03 18.21 4.45
C GLY A 46 9.54 19.15 5.56
N ASP A 47 9.71 20.46 5.33
CA ASP A 47 9.30 21.52 6.25
C ASP A 47 7.85 21.99 6.05
N SER A 48 7.02 21.18 5.38
CA SER A 48 5.62 21.57 5.16
C SER A 48 4.85 21.61 6.48
N GLU A 49 4.03 22.64 6.63
CA GLU A 49 3.18 22.80 7.82
C GLU A 49 2.14 21.68 7.92
N LEU A 50 1.65 21.19 6.77
CA LEU A 50 0.65 20.11 6.66
C LEU A 50 1.12 18.79 7.29
N PHE A 51 2.40 18.46 7.17
CA PHE A 51 2.99 17.22 7.71
C PHE A 51 3.94 17.47 8.89
N SER A 52 3.89 18.67 9.48
CA SER A 52 4.70 19.03 10.65
C SER A 52 4.47 18.10 11.85
N ILE A 53 3.21 17.65 12.05
CA ILE A 53 2.81 16.72 13.12
C ILE A 53 3.46 15.34 12.95
N PHE A 54 3.65 14.90 11.71
CA PHE A 54 4.35 13.65 11.40
C PHE A 54 5.87 13.81 11.40
N ALA A 55 6.37 15.04 11.58
CA ALA A 55 7.73 15.42 11.27
C ALA A 55 8.11 14.96 9.84
N GLY A 56 7.21 15.20 8.88
CA GLY A 56 7.25 14.67 7.51
C GLY A 56 7.08 13.17 7.45
N GLU A 57 6.95 12.60 6.26
CA GLU A 57 6.81 11.14 6.12
C GLU A 57 8.15 10.48 5.79
N PRO A 58 8.59 9.48 6.56
CA PRO A 58 9.85 8.81 6.30
C PRO A 58 9.78 8.05 4.97
N ALA A 59 10.76 8.31 4.11
CA ALA A 59 10.94 7.67 2.82
C ALA A 59 12.40 7.32 2.58
N MET A 60 12.63 6.56 1.52
CA MET A 60 13.96 6.22 1.03
C MET A 60 14.03 6.53 -0.45
N THR A 61 15.12 7.17 -0.90
CA THR A 61 15.37 7.34 -2.33
C THR A 61 16.83 7.11 -2.66
N LEU A 62 17.09 6.40 -3.75
CA LEU A 62 18.44 6.31 -4.35
C LEU A 62 18.63 7.36 -5.46
N ILE A 63 17.61 8.16 -5.76
CA ILE A 63 17.66 9.20 -6.78
C ILE A 63 18.23 10.47 -6.14
N PRO A 64 19.34 11.02 -6.66
CA PRO A 64 20.02 12.17 -6.06
C PRO A 64 19.31 13.50 -6.37
N ASN A 65 17.98 13.50 -6.49
CA ASN A 65 17.19 14.66 -6.85
C ASN A 65 15.71 14.48 -6.50
N PHE A 66 15.16 15.35 -5.65
CA PHE A 66 13.77 15.24 -5.20
C PHE A 66 12.74 15.40 -6.33
N LEU A 67 12.93 16.34 -7.26
CA LEU A 67 12.02 16.52 -8.38
C LEU A 67 11.91 15.25 -9.25
N ILE A 68 13.05 14.65 -9.60
CA ILE A 68 13.08 13.42 -10.40
C ILE A 68 12.52 12.24 -9.58
N SER A 69 12.89 12.13 -8.31
CA SER A 69 12.39 11.14 -7.35
C SER A 69 10.85 11.17 -7.31
N GLY A 70 10.26 12.35 -7.14
CA GLY A 70 8.82 12.48 -7.01
C GLY A 70 8.06 12.18 -8.31
N VAL A 71 8.60 12.58 -9.47
CA VAL A 71 8.03 12.20 -10.77
C VAL A 71 8.06 10.69 -10.96
N LEU A 72 9.19 10.03 -10.66
CA LEU A 72 9.30 8.58 -10.75
C LEU A 72 8.32 7.88 -9.80
N THR A 73 8.18 8.37 -8.57
CA THR A 73 7.24 7.86 -7.57
C THR A 73 5.79 7.91 -8.08
N ILE A 74 5.37 9.01 -8.70
CA ILE A 74 4.03 9.14 -9.30
C ILE A 74 3.86 8.14 -10.46
N LEU A 75 4.85 8.03 -11.35
CA LEU A 75 4.78 7.12 -12.49
C LEU A 75 4.67 5.65 -12.05
N VAL A 76 5.46 5.23 -11.05
CA VAL A 76 5.37 3.89 -10.47
C VAL A 76 4.00 3.65 -9.83
N SER A 77 3.47 4.65 -9.12
CA SER A 77 2.14 4.56 -8.51
C SER A 77 1.02 4.40 -9.55
N ILE A 78 1.08 5.14 -10.66
CA ILE A 78 0.15 4.97 -11.79
C ILE A 78 0.28 3.56 -12.39
N ALA A 79 1.50 3.04 -12.53
CA ALA A 79 1.72 1.68 -13.00
C ALA A 79 1.10 0.63 -12.06
N ILE A 80 1.13 0.85 -10.74
CA ILE A 80 0.45 0.00 -9.75
C ILE A 80 -1.07 0.05 -9.95
N ILE A 81 -1.68 1.23 -10.07
CA ILE A 81 -3.12 1.36 -10.34
C ILE A 81 -3.48 0.60 -11.62
N PHE A 82 -2.71 0.79 -12.68
CA PHE A 82 -2.91 0.10 -13.94
C PHE A 82 -2.82 -1.43 -13.77
N GLN A 83 -1.81 -1.91 -13.05
CA GLN A 83 -1.63 -3.33 -12.77
C GLN A 83 -2.82 -3.93 -12.01
N VAL A 84 -3.30 -3.23 -10.98
CA VAL A 84 -4.38 -3.69 -10.11
C VAL A 84 -5.74 -3.71 -10.83
N ILE A 85 -6.00 -2.74 -11.72
CA ILE A 85 -7.26 -2.63 -12.46
C ILE A 85 -7.31 -3.58 -13.66
N PHE A 86 -6.25 -3.59 -14.48
CA PHE A 86 -6.27 -4.26 -15.78
C PHE A 86 -5.73 -5.69 -15.72
N PHE A 87 -4.69 -5.96 -14.93
CA PHE A 87 -4.05 -7.27 -14.88
C PHE A 87 -4.55 -8.10 -13.70
N GLN A 88 -5.65 -8.80 -13.97
CA GLN A 88 -6.25 -9.72 -13.02
C GLN A 88 -5.30 -10.88 -12.66
N ARG A 89 -5.36 -11.28 -11.39
CA ARG A 89 -4.35 -12.04 -10.63
C ARG A 89 -3.91 -13.36 -11.28
N THR A 90 -2.84 -13.30 -12.06
CA THR A 90 -1.95 -14.44 -12.35
C THR A 90 -0.78 -14.45 -11.35
N ARG A 91 -0.05 -15.56 -11.24
CA ARG A 91 1.18 -15.61 -10.40
C ARG A 91 2.17 -14.50 -10.78
N MET A 92 2.23 -14.15 -12.06
CA MET A 92 3.04 -13.05 -12.56
C MET A 92 2.51 -11.67 -12.12
N SER A 93 1.19 -11.47 -12.09
CA SER A 93 0.61 -10.18 -11.65
C SER A 93 0.97 -9.85 -10.20
N GLY A 94 0.96 -10.85 -9.31
CA GLY A 94 1.39 -10.64 -7.92
C GLY A 94 2.89 -10.31 -7.79
N LEU A 95 3.75 -11.01 -8.55
CA LEU A 95 5.18 -10.70 -8.60
C LEU A 95 5.46 -9.29 -9.12
N ILE A 96 4.73 -8.85 -10.15
CA ILE A 96 4.84 -7.48 -10.67
C ILE A 96 4.48 -6.47 -9.58
N LEU A 97 3.43 -6.70 -8.80
CA LEU A 97 3.06 -5.80 -7.70
C LEU A 97 4.09 -5.77 -6.57
N VAL A 98 4.70 -6.91 -6.23
CA VAL A 98 5.84 -6.97 -5.28
C VAL A 98 7.02 -6.15 -5.80
N LEU A 99 7.36 -6.30 -7.08
CA LEU A 99 8.47 -5.56 -7.69
C LEU A 99 8.18 -4.06 -7.78
N LEU A 100 6.96 -3.67 -8.18
CA LEU A 100 6.55 -2.27 -8.23
C LEU A 100 6.52 -1.65 -6.82
N SER A 101 6.10 -2.41 -5.81
CA SER A 101 6.13 -1.96 -4.41
C SER A 101 7.56 -1.77 -3.90
N GLY A 102 8.48 -2.68 -4.25
CA GLY A 102 9.91 -2.52 -3.95
C GLY A 102 10.54 -1.36 -4.71
N LEU A 103 10.16 -1.14 -5.96
CA LEU A 103 10.59 0.01 -6.74
C LEU A 103 10.10 1.31 -6.11
N LEU A 104 8.83 1.36 -5.69
CA LEU A 104 8.22 2.50 -5.01
C LEU A 104 9.00 2.89 -3.74
N LEU A 105 9.51 1.90 -2.98
CA LEU A 105 10.39 2.14 -1.82
C LEU A 105 11.71 2.82 -2.22
N ILE A 106 12.28 2.44 -3.35
CA ILE A 106 13.62 2.89 -3.79
C ILE A 106 13.58 4.28 -4.42
N VAL A 107 12.43 4.67 -4.98
CA VAL A 107 12.27 5.95 -5.68
C VAL A 107 11.66 7.05 -4.82
N GLY A 108 11.32 6.81 -3.55
CA GLY A 108 10.80 7.86 -2.67
C GLY A 108 9.36 7.69 -2.15
N GLY A 109 8.64 6.67 -2.58
CA GLY A 109 7.22 6.47 -2.25
C GLY A 109 6.91 5.97 -0.84
N GLY A 110 7.79 6.21 0.13
CA GLY A 110 7.55 5.93 1.55
C GLY A 110 7.73 4.47 1.98
N PHE A 111 7.82 4.24 3.30
CA PHE A 111 7.90 2.89 3.88
C PHE A 111 6.55 2.19 4.00
N GLY A 112 5.45 2.95 4.13
CA GLY A 112 4.11 2.41 4.29
C GLY A 112 3.64 1.58 3.09
N PRO A 113 3.67 2.12 1.85
CA PRO A 113 3.17 1.43 0.66
C PRO A 113 3.86 0.07 0.42
N PRO A 114 5.21 -0.04 0.46
CA PRO A 114 5.91 -1.31 0.25
C PRO A 114 5.60 -2.37 1.31
N LEU A 115 5.50 -1.98 2.59
CA LEU A 115 5.18 -2.90 3.68
C LEU A 115 3.80 -3.53 3.50
N ILE A 116 2.78 -2.71 3.20
CA ILE A 116 1.42 -3.18 2.94
C ILE A 116 1.39 -4.08 1.69
N GLY A 117 2.08 -3.65 0.63
CA GLY A 117 2.19 -4.41 -0.61
C GLY A 117 2.78 -5.80 -0.38
N PHE A 118 3.90 -5.89 0.34
CA PHE A 118 4.52 -7.18 0.65
C PHE A 118 3.60 -8.10 1.45
N ILE A 119 2.96 -7.61 2.52
CA ILE A 119 2.07 -8.43 3.35
C ILE A 119 0.92 -9.02 2.52
N ILE A 120 0.25 -8.17 1.73
CA ILE A 120 -0.93 -8.57 0.97
C ILE A 120 -0.56 -9.50 -0.19
N GLU A 121 0.57 -9.25 -0.85
CA GLU A 121 1.05 -10.10 -1.92
C GLU A 121 1.50 -11.45 -1.41
N PHE A 122 2.24 -11.50 -0.30
CA PHE A 122 2.74 -12.75 0.27
C PHE A 122 1.59 -13.64 0.77
N GLU A 123 0.62 -13.06 1.45
CA GLU A 123 -0.57 -13.79 1.89
C GLU A 123 -1.47 -14.16 0.69
N GLY A 124 -1.61 -13.28 -0.30
CA GLY A 124 -2.30 -13.56 -1.56
C GLY A 124 -1.70 -14.74 -2.34
N MET A 125 -0.37 -14.91 -2.29
CA MET A 125 0.31 -16.07 -2.86
C MET A 125 0.09 -17.36 -2.05
N LYS A 126 -0.04 -17.26 -0.71
CA LYS A 126 -0.32 -18.40 0.20
C LYS A 126 -1.79 -18.82 0.26
N ILE A 127 -2.75 -17.97 -0.12
CA ILE A 127 -4.18 -18.36 -0.19
C ILE A 127 -4.41 -19.56 -1.12
N ASN A 128 -3.43 -19.87 -1.97
CA ASN A 128 -3.45 -21.03 -2.86
C ASN A 128 -2.90 -22.33 -2.25
N SER A 129 -2.34 -22.30 -1.04
CA SER A 129 -2.00 -23.49 -0.28
C SER A 129 -3.18 -23.95 0.57
N ASN A 130 -3.55 -25.22 0.41
CA ASN A 130 -4.57 -25.88 1.23
C ASN A 130 -4.09 -25.89 2.69
N PHE A 131 -4.56 -24.97 3.53
CA PHE A 131 -4.32 -24.99 4.97
C PHE A 131 -5.49 -25.70 5.67
N PRO A 132 -5.40 -27.02 5.93
CA PRO A 132 -6.48 -27.76 6.59
C PRO A 132 -6.83 -27.18 7.98
N MET A 133 -5.85 -26.63 8.69
CA MET A 133 -6.03 -26.10 10.06
C MET A 133 -6.93 -24.85 10.15
N LEU A 134 -6.83 -23.92 9.18
CA LEU A 134 -7.71 -22.73 9.13
C LEU A 134 -9.16 -23.11 8.81
N ARG A 135 -9.37 -24.20 8.06
CA ARG A 135 -10.72 -24.71 7.75
C ARG A 135 -11.41 -25.22 9.00
N THR A 136 -10.65 -25.84 9.92
CA THR A 136 -11.14 -26.33 11.21
C THR A 136 -11.48 -25.20 12.17
N LEU A 137 -10.76 -24.08 12.13
CA LEU A 137 -11.09 -22.86 12.90
C LEU A 137 -12.30 -22.11 12.31
N ARG A 138 -12.53 -22.20 10.99
CA ARG A 138 -13.71 -21.62 10.33
C ARG A 138 -15.01 -22.36 10.66
N THR A 139 -14.93 -23.63 11.06
CA THR A 139 -16.09 -24.42 11.50
C THR A 139 -16.49 -24.16 12.95
N THR A 140 -15.68 -23.46 13.74
CA THR A 140 -16.02 -23.07 15.10
C THR A 140 -16.85 -21.79 15.08
N GLY A 141 -17.99 -21.77 15.77
CA GLY A 141 -18.97 -20.65 15.77
C GLY A 141 -18.42 -19.27 16.14
N MET A 142 -17.18 -19.17 16.62
CA MET A 142 -16.48 -17.92 16.91
C MET A 142 -16.30 -17.03 15.67
N VAL A 143 -16.04 -17.59 14.48
CA VAL A 143 -15.91 -16.76 13.26
C VAL A 143 -17.24 -16.12 12.89
N THR A 144 -18.35 -16.86 13.04
CA THR A 144 -19.71 -16.36 12.79
C THR A 144 -20.10 -15.29 13.80
N PHE A 145 -19.73 -15.47 15.08
CA PHE A 145 -19.96 -14.52 16.16
C PHE A 145 -19.17 -13.22 15.96
N ILE A 146 -17.87 -13.32 15.64
CA ILE A 146 -17.03 -12.15 15.35
C ILE A 146 -17.55 -11.40 14.13
N SER A 147 -17.99 -12.10 13.08
CA SER A 147 -18.56 -11.44 11.89
C SER A 147 -19.87 -10.68 12.18
N HIS A 148 -20.66 -11.11 13.17
CA HIS A 148 -21.85 -10.38 13.62
C HIS A 148 -21.48 -9.14 14.43
N ILE A 149 -20.48 -9.25 15.31
CA ILE A 149 -19.96 -8.11 16.07
C ILE A 149 -19.34 -7.06 15.14
N TRP A 150 -18.66 -7.51 14.09
CA TRP A 150 -18.01 -6.63 13.11
C TRP A 150 -19.01 -5.79 12.31
N LYS A 151 -20.18 -6.35 11.98
CA LYS A 151 -21.29 -5.61 11.33
C LYS A 151 -21.84 -4.47 12.19
N PHE A 152 -21.74 -4.58 13.52
CA PHE A 152 -22.20 -3.57 14.47
C PHE A 152 -21.14 -2.51 14.80
N SER A 153 -19.85 -2.80 14.58
CA SER A 153 -18.75 -1.89 14.90
C SER A 153 -18.36 -0.96 13.74
N THR A 154 -18.65 -1.34 12.49
CA THR A 154 -18.44 -0.45 11.33
C THR A 154 -19.26 0.85 11.34
N PRO A 155 -20.52 0.93 11.80
CA PRO A 155 -21.20 2.21 11.95
C PRO A 155 -20.64 3.06 13.11
N PHE A 156 -20.05 2.45 14.14
CA PHE A 156 -19.50 3.18 15.29
C PHE A 156 -18.14 3.81 14.98
N GLY A 157 -17.31 3.14 14.16
CA GLY A 157 -15.99 3.66 13.75
C GLY A 157 -16.05 4.88 12.82
N ILE A 158 -17.14 5.06 12.06
CA ILE A 158 -17.33 6.22 11.18
C ILE A 158 -17.76 7.47 11.97
N PHE A 159 -18.44 7.30 13.11
CA PHE A 159 -18.84 8.42 13.98
C PHE A 159 -17.73 8.89 14.93
N ALA A 160 -16.75 8.04 15.25
CA ALA A 160 -15.68 8.37 16.21
C ALA A 160 -14.53 9.21 15.62
N THR A 161 -14.48 9.44 14.31
CA THR A 161 -13.47 10.30 13.65
C THR A 161 -13.94 11.73 13.37
N CYS A 162 -15.10 12.11 13.89
CA CYS A 162 -15.56 13.50 13.92
C CYS A 162 -15.48 14.04 15.35
N PHE A 163 -14.27 14.22 15.89
CA PHE A 163 -13.95 15.15 16.98
C PHE A 163 -12.45 15.42 17.00
#